data_AF-A0AAW8VXB1-F1
#
_entry.id   AF-A0AAW8VXB1-F1
#
_cell.length_a   1.000
_cell.length_b   1.000
_cell.length_c   1.000
_cell.angle_alpha   90.00
_cell.angle_beta   90.00
_cell.angle_gamma   90.00
#
_symmetry.space_group_name_H-M   'P 1'
#
loop_
_entity.id
_entity.type
_entity.pdbx_description
1 polymer ?
#
loop_
_entity_poly.entity_id
_entity_poly.type
_entity_poly.pdbx_seq_one_letter_code
_entity_poly.pdbx_strand_id
1 'polypeptide(L)'
;MAFPIDFVVTWVDGSDPIWVAKKNEYLTDSQKVDANDERYRDYGLLKNWFDRVWKYAPWVNNVYLITDNQAPDWARADSRIITVNHEDFIPEQYLPTFNSSAIEMNLWRIGALNEHFVYFNDDMFITQPVSREDFFTSDGLPVLNGSLRPVIAREMFSKIIFNNMLLVNQMFPKSNYFRKNTRKYINIKKYGVVASLVTLSNSIYHNWVGFFEDHLAYPSLKSWFSDLNRTNPDVFNQTSMHRFRSSDDYTIWLLKNMYLATGTFSPRSKNFGEMVSVSNVDDLRKVKRLLHSRKMVVINDSIDAFQASAVINKLVKLMGI
;
A
#
# COMPACT_ATOMS: atom_id res chain seq x y z
N MET A 1 -5.47 23.00 5.73
CA MET A 1 -4.12 22.45 5.49
C MET A 1 -3.39 23.34 4.50
N ALA A 2 -2.08 23.55 4.68
CA ALA A 2 -1.29 24.50 3.89
C ALA A 2 -0.44 23.84 2.77
N PHE A 3 -0.52 22.52 2.60
CA PHE A 3 0.28 21.77 1.62
C PHE A 3 -0.62 20.92 0.70
N PRO A 4 -0.25 20.70 -0.58
CA PRO A 4 -0.95 19.81 -1.50
C PRO A 4 -0.80 18.33 -1.09
N ILE A 5 -1.75 17.49 -1.50
CA ILE A 5 -1.69 16.04 -1.29
C ILE A 5 -1.98 15.36 -2.62
N ASP A 6 -1.03 14.56 -3.09
CA ASP A 6 -1.15 13.79 -4.32
C ASP A 6 -1.61 12.36 -4.04
N PHE A 7 -2.30 11.73 -4.99
CA PHE A 7 -2.58 10.29 -4.96
C PHE A 7 -1.74 9.58 -6.01
N VAL A 8 -1.22 8.41 -5.67
CA VAL A 8 -0.44 7.56 -6.56
C VAL A 8 -1.07 6.18 -6.55
N VAL A 9 -1.42 5.67 -7.73
CA VAL A 9 -1.90 4.29 -7.90
C VAL A 9 -0.98 3.53 -8.86
N THR A 10 -0.57 2.33 -8.48
CA THR A 10 0.18 1.41 -9.35
C THR A 10 -0.77 0.41 -9.98
N TRP A 11 -0.60 0.15 -11.27
CA TRP A 11 -1.39 -0.84 -11.99
C TRP A 11 -0.59 -1.44 -13.16
N VAL A 12 -0.84 -2.72 -13.41
CA VAL A 12 -0.36 -3.43 -14.60
C VAL A 12 -1.49 -4.27 -15.18
N ASP A 13 -1.52 -4.44 -16.50
CA ASP A 13 -2.36 -5.40 -17.18
C ASP A 13 -1.60 -6.73 -17.30
N GLY A 14 -1.89 -7.68 -16.41
CA GLY A 14 -1.32 -9.02 -16.49
C GLY A 14 -1.72 -9.81 -17.74
N SER A 15 -2.65 -9.30 -18.56
CA SER A 15 -3.06 -9.90 -19.83
C SER A 15 -2.41 -9.27 -21.06
N ASP A 16 -1.65 -8.18 -20.92
CA ASP A 16 -0.93 -7.56 -22.03
C ASP A 16 0.16 -8.53 -22.55
N PRO A 17 0.07 -9.00 -23.81
CA PRO A 17 1.04 -9.97 -24.35
C PRO A 17 2.47 -9.42 -24.41
N ILE A 18 2.66 -8.11 -24.58
CA ILE A 18 3.99 -7.49 -24.60
C ILE A 18 4.59 -7.55 -23.20
N TRP A 19 3.81 -7.16 -22.19
CA TRP A 19 4.23 -7.20 -20.80
C TRP A 19 4.47 -8.64 -20.32
N VAL A 20 3.60 -9.58 -20.68
CA VAL A 20 3.76 -11.01 -20.36
C VAL A 20 5.01 -11.59 -21.01
N ALA A 21 5.28 -11.29 -22.28
CA ALA A 21 6.50 -11.74 -22.96
C ALA A 21 7.75 -11.21 -22.24
N LYS A 22 7.76 -9.90 -21.92
CA LYS A 22 8.82 -9.23 -21.16
C LYS A 22 9.03 -9.87 -19.79
N LYS A 23 7.95 -10.18 -19.05
CA LYS A 23 8.01 -10.89 -17.76
C LYS A 23 8.65 -12.27 -17.90
N ASN A 24 8.17 -13.04 -18.88
CA ASN A 24 8.57 -14.43 -19.06
C ASN A 24 10.05 -14.58 -19.47
N GLU A 25 10.65 -13.57 -20.11
CA GLU A 25 12.08 -13.54 -20.42
C GLU A 25 12.97 -13.63 -19.16
N TYR A 26 12.52 -13.06 -18.04
CA TYR A 26 13.29 -13.00 -16.80
C TYR A 26 12.86 -14.05 -15.75
N LEU A 27 11.78 -14.80 -16.00
CA LEU A 27 11.29 -15.81 -15.05
C LEU A 27 12.18 -17.04 -15.02
N THR A 28 12.76 -17.34 -13.85
CA THR A 28 13.38 -18.64 -13.59
C THR A 28 12.34 -19.67 -13.15
N ASP A 29 12.66 -20.96 -13.27
CA ASP A 29 11.77 -22.03 -12.80
C ASP A 29 11.46 -21.95 -11.30
N SER A 30 12.42 -21.47 -10.49
CA SER A 30 12.20 -21.22 -9.06
C SER A 30 11.26 -20.06 -8.77
N GLN A 31 11.16 -19.07 -9.68
CA GLN A 31 10.31 -17.88 -9.52
C GLN A 31 8.90 -18.10 -10.06
N LYS A 32 8.67 -19.11 -10.92
CA LYS A 32 7.34 -19.42 -11.47
C LYS A 32 6.30 -19.71 -10.39
N VAL A 33 6.69 -20.27 -9.25
CA VAL A 33 5.78 -20.57 -8.12
C VAL A 33 5.23 -19.29 -7.48
N ASP A 34 6.05 -18.22 -7.45
CA ASP A 34 5.72 -16.95 -6.82
C ASP A 34 5.27 -15.88 -7.83
N ALA A 35 5.46 -16.04 -9.14
CA ALA A 35 5.08 -15.07 -10.17
C ALA A 35 3.76 -15.43 -10.90
N ASN A 36 2.85 -16.10 -10.20
CA ASN A 36 1.57 -16.56 -10.73
C ASN A 36 0.72 -15.40 -11.26
N ASP A 37 -0.10 -15.69 -12.27
CA ASP A 37 -0.94 -14.72 -12.96
C ASP A 37 -1.94 -13.99 -12.04
N GLU A 38 -2.30 -14.60 -10.91
CA GLU A 38 -3.19 -13.99 -9.90
C GLU A 38 -2.60 -12.70 -9.31
N ARG A 39 -1.26 -12.59 -9.22
CA ARG A 39 -0.61 -11.39 -8.67
C ARG A 39 -0.70 -10.17 -9.59
N TYR A 40 -1.02 -10.39 -10.86
CA TYR A 40 -1.05 -9.36 -11.90
C TYR A 40 -2.45 -9.26 -12.54
N ARG A 41 -3.45 -9.88 -11.92
CA ARG A 41 -4.81 -9.99 -12.46
C ARG A 41 -5.51 -8.63 -12.37
N ASP A 42 -5.87 -8.06 -13.52
CA ASP A 42 -6.77 -6.90 -13.57
C ASP A 42 -8.23 -7.31 -13.37
N TYR A 43 -8.95 -6.58 -12.52
CA TYR A 43 -10.39 -6.75 -12.31
C TYR A 43 -11.24 -5.92 -13.28
N GLY A 44 -10.62 -5.10 -14.14
CA GLY A 44 -11.32 -4.13 -14.98
C GLY A 44 -11.92 -2.99 -14.15
N LEU A 45 -11.39 -2.76 -12.94
CA LEU A 45 -11.89 -1.75 -11.99
C LEU A 45 -11.04 -0.49 -11.96
N LEU A 46 -9.94 -0.41 -12.72
CA LEU A 46 -9.05 0.75 -12.70
C LEU A 46 -9.80 2.05 -13.01
N LYS A 47 -10.63 2.10 -14.06
CA LYS A 47 -11.41 3.30 -14.38
C LYS A 47 -12.38 3.66 -13.23
N ASN A 48 -13.01 2.66 -12.60
CA ASN A 48 -13.89 2.85 -11.45
C ASN A 48 -13.13 3.43 -10.24
N TRP A 49 -11.86 3.04 -10.06
CA TRP A 49 -10.98 3.62 -9.05
C TRP A 49 -10.84 5.14 -9.24
N PHE A 50 -10.54 5.61 -10.46
CA PHE A 50 -10.46 7.04 -10.77
C PHE A 50 -11.79 7.76 -10.61
N ASP A 51 -12.89 7.18 -11.13
CA ASP A 51 -14.24 7.75 -10.99
C ASP A 51 -14.60 7.97 -9.50
N ARG A 52 -14.17 7.06 -8.62
CA ARG A 52 -14.33 7.18 -7.17
C ARG A 52 -13.45 8.25 -6.54
N VAL A 53 -12.19 8.38 -6.97
CA VAL A 53 -11.30 9.46 -6.49
C VAL A 53 -11.92 10.83 -6.83
N TRP A 54 -12.38 11.01 -8.06
CA TRP A 54 -13.03 12.26 -8.49
C TRP A 54 -14.30 12.57 -7.68
N LYS A 55 -15.07 11.53 -7.35
CA LYS A 55 -16.30 11.68 -6.58
C LYS A 55 -16.08 11.92 -5.08
N TYR A 56 -15.13 11.22 -4.48
CA TYR A 56 -15.01 11.11 -3.02
C TYR A 56 -13.81 11.85 -2.43
N ALA A 57 -12.85 12.24 -3.26
CA ALA A 57 -11.69 13.03 -2.86
C ALA A 57 -11.42 14.20 -3.85
N PRO A 58 -12.42 15.06 -4.16
CA PRO A 58 -12.27 16.13 -5.15
C PRO A 58 -11.24 17.22 -4.77
N TRP A 59 -10.71 17.17 -3.54
CA TRP A 59 -9.66 18.05 -3.03
C TRP A 59 -8.24 17.59 -3.39
N VAL A 60 -8.09 16.38 -3.96
CA VAL A 60 -6.79 15.82 -4.35
C VAL A 60 -6.09 16.79 -5.30
N ASN A 61 -4.77 16.91 -5.17
CA ASN A 61 -3.99 17.82 -6.00
C ASN A 61 -3.70 17.17 -7.37
N ASN A 62 -2.77 16.21 -7.41
CA ASN A 62 -2.47 15.43 -8.61
C ASN A 62 -2.79 13.95 -8.36
N VAL A 63 -3.19 13.23 -9.42
CA VAL A 63 -3.39 11.78 -9.38
C VAL A 63 -2.49 11.12 -10.41
N TYR A 64 -1.55 10.30 -9.93
CA TYR A 64 -0.56 9.61 -10.75
C TYR A 64 -0.99 8.16 -10.99
N LEU A 65 -0.98 7.75 -12.27
CA LEU A 65 -1.13 6.36 -12.69
C LEU A 65 0.25 5.81 -13.06
N ILE A 66 0.77 4.91 -12.22
CA ILE A 66 2.07 4.27 -12.42
C ILE A 66 1.89 2.96 -13.16
N THR A 67 2.53 2.79 -14.31
CA THR A 67 2.41 1.59 -15.15
C THR A 67 3.74 1.14 -15.76
N ASP A 68 3.76 -0.01 -16.44
CA ASP A 68 4.89 -0.45 -17.27
C ASP A 68 4.59 -0.21 -18.76
N ASN A 69 4.52 1.05 -19.18
CA ASN A 69 4.22 1.46 -20.57
C ASN A 69 2.83 1.05 -21.10
N GLN A 70 1.88 0.81 -20.20
CA GLN A 70 0.56 0.23 -20.52
C GLN A 70 -0.63 1.09 -20.08
N ALA A 71 -0.40 2.37 -19.77
CA ALA A 71 -1.49 3.28 -19.41
C ALA A 71 -2.61 3.26 -20.48
N PRO A 72 -3.88 2.98 -20.11
CA PRO A 72 -5.00 2.91 -21.06
C PRO A 72 -5.26 4.23 -21.78
N ASP A 73 -5.82 4.17 -22.99
CA ASP A 73 -6.12 5.38 -23.80
C ASP A 73 -7.01 6.39 -23.08
N TRP A 74 -8.03 5.90 -22.36
CA TRP A 74 -8.92 6.77 -21.57
C TRP A 74 -8.18 7.49 -20.45
N ALA A 75 -7.11 6.89 -19.90
CA ALA A 75 -6.31 7.51 -18.86
C ALA A 75 -5.37 8.56 -19.45
N ARG A 76 -4.76 8.28 -20.61
CA ARG A 76 -3.92 9.23 -21.35
C ARG A 76 -4.72 10.45 -21.85
N ALA A 77 -6.01 10.26 -22.16
CA ALA A 77 -6.89 11.33 -22.64
C ALA A 77 -7.44 12.24 -21.52
N ASP A 78 -7.40 11.81 -20.26
CA ASP A 78 -7.89 12.61 -19.13
C ASP A 78 -6.76 13.44 -18.53
N SER A 79 -6.79 14.76 -18.75
CA SER A 79 -5.75 15.69 -18.28
C SER A 79 -5.62 15.79 -16.76
N ARG A 80 -6.55 15.21 -16.00
CA ARG A 80 -6.48 15.11 -14.53
C ARG A 80 -5.60 13.94 -14.07
N ILE A 81 -5.26 13.02 -14.97
CA ILE A 81 -4.44 11.83 -14.70
C ILE A 81 -3.03 12.09 -15.23
N ILE A 82 -2.04 11.93 -14.38
CA ILE A 82 -0.63 11.98 -14.76
C ILE A 82 -0.14 10.54 -14.92
N THR A 83 0.01 10.09 -16.16
CA THR A 83 0.55 8.75 -16.44
C THR A 83 2.07 8.79 -16.34
N VAL A 84 2.64 7.88 -15.55
CA VAL A 84 4.09 7.75 -15.35
C VAL A 84 4.47 6.28 -15.53
N ASN A 85 5.53 6.03 -16.28
CA ASN A 85 6.04 4.69 -16.48
C ASN A 85 7.15 4.35 -15.49
N HIS A 86 7.37 3.06 -15.25
CA HIS A 86 8.46 2.60 -14.38
C HIS A 86 9.82 3.22 -14.76
N GLU A 87 10.11 3.36 -16.06
CA GLU A 87 11.35 3.95 -16.58
C GLU A 87 11.52 5.44 -16.29
N ASP A 88 10.45 6.17 -15.99
CA ASP A 88 10.51 7.62 -15.76
C ASP A 88 11.13 7.98 -14.40
N PHE A 89 11.17 7.04 -13.45
CA PHE A 89 11.60 7.31 -12.07
C PHE A 89 12.45 6.21 -11.42
N ILE A 90 12.40 4.97 -11.92
CA ILE A 90 13.23 3.88 -11.43
C ILE A 90 14.57 3.93 -12.18
N PRO A 91 15.72 3.93 -11.48
CA PRO A 91 17.03 3.86 -12.13
C PRO A 91 17.16 2.67 -13.09
N GLU A 92 17.73 2.89 -14.28
CA GLU A 92 17.80 1.93 -15.38
C GLU A 92 18.37 0.57 -14.96
N GLN A 93 19.38 0.57 -14.09
CA GLN A 93 20.01 -0.65 -13.56
C GLN A 93 19.07 -1.59 -12.79
N TYR A 94 17.91 -1.11 -12.34
CA TYR A 94 16.87 -1.89 -11.65
C TYR A 94 15.72 -2.31 -12.57
N LEU A 95 15.80 -1.96 -13.86
CA LEU A 95 14.78 -2.29 -14.84
C LEU A 95 15.19 -3.50 -15.71
N PRO A 96 14.20 -4.23 -16.27
CA PRO A 96 12.79 -4.15 -15.92
C PRO A 96 12.50 -4.77 -14.54
N THR A 97 11.41 -4.35 -13.90
CA THR A 97 10.96 -4.91 -12.64
C THR A 97 9.47 -5.28 -12.67
N PHE A 98 9.14 -6.39 -12.03
CA PHE A 98 7.80 -6.94 -11.81
C PHE A 98 7.51 -7.10 -10.31
N ASN A 99 8.36 -6.48 -9.48
CA ASN A 99 8.30 -6.52 -8.02
C ASN A 99 7.61 -5.26 -7.51
N SER A 100 6.41 -5.41 -6.94
CA SER A 100 5.65 -4.28 -6.38
C SER A 100 6.46 -3.51 -5.34
N SER A 101 7.20 -4.21 -4.47
CA SER A 101 8.05 -3.59 -3.45
C SER A 101 9.12 -2.69 -4.07
N ALA A 102 9.74 -3.11 -5.19
CA ALA A 102 10.73 -2.30 -5.89
C ALA A 102 10.11 -1.04 -6.50
N ILE A 103 8.92 -1.16 -7.11
CA ILE A 103 8.18 -0.03 -7.69
C ILE A 103 7.79 0.96 -6.58
N GLU A 104 7.14 0.45 -5.53
CA GLU A 104 6.68 1.21 -4.36
C GLU A 104 7.83 1.98 -3.67
N MET A 105 8.97 1.33 -3.47
CA MET A 105 10.14 1.92 -2.82
C MET A 105 10.83 2.99 -3.68
N ASN A 106 10.53 3.08 -4.97
CA ASN A 106 11.10 4.12 -5.84
C ASN A 106 10.14 5.28 -6.12
N LEU A 107 8.85 5.23 -5.73
CA LEU A 107 7.85 6.27 -6.06
C LEU A 107 8.28 7.70 -5.70
N TRP A 108 9.03 7.88 -4.62
CA TRP A 108 9.54 9.19 -4.20
C TRP A 108 10.49 9.85 -5.22
N ARG A 109 11.05 9.08 -6.16
CA ARG A 109 11.92 9.59 -7.23
C ARG A 109 11.16 10.30 -8.34
N ILE A 110 9.83 10.18 -8.37
CA ILE A 110 8.99 10.95 -9.30
C ILE A 110 9.16 12.43 -8.94
N GLY A 111 9.83 13.18 -9.83
CA GLY A 111 10.27 14.55 -9.56
C GLY A 111 9.11 15.48 -9.20
N ALA A 112 8.01 15.42 -9.97
CA ALA A 112 6.83 16.25 -9.78
C ALA A 112 5.93 15.86 -8.58
N LEU A 113 6.16 14.69 -7.98
CA LEU A 113 5.37 14.24 -6.82
C LEU A 113 5.59 15.18 -5.63
N ASN A 114 4.51 15.60 -4.97
CA ASN A 114 4.60 16.47 -3.79
C ASN A 114 5.10 15.73 -2.55
N GLU A 115 5.58 16.48 -1.56
CA GLU A 115 6.06 15.94 -0.28
C GLU A 115 5.04 15.02 0.38
N HIS A 116 3.76 15.40 0.37
CA HIS A 116 2.68 14.61 0.96
C HIS A 116 1.93 13.89 -0.16
N PHE A 117 1.94 12.56 -0.14
CA PHE A 117 1.19 11.76 -1.09
C PHE A 117 0.55 10.55 -0.41
N VAL A 118 -0.49 9.99 -1.02
CA VAL A 118 -1.12 8.76 -0.56
C VAL A 118 -0.95 7.71 -1.64
N TYR A 119 -0.30 6.61 -1.29
CA TYR A 119 -0.11 5.46 -2.16
C TYR A 119 -1.28 4.49 -2.08
N PHE A 120 -1.72 4.00 -3.23
CA PHE A 120 -2.76 2.99 -3.42
C PHE A 120 -2.23 1.87 -4.31
N ASN A 121 -2.53 0.63 -3.95
CA ASN A 121 -2.67 -0.42 -4.96
C ASN A 121 -4.02 -0.21 -5.69
N ASP A 122 -4.16 -0.84 -6.85
CA ASP A 122 -5.39 -0.82 -7.66
C ASP A 122 -6.59 -1.55 -7.01
N ASP A 123 -6.35 -2.39 -6.00
CA ASP A 123 -7.37 -3.04 -5.19
C ASP A 123 -7.89 -2.21 -4.00
N MET A 124 -7.36 -0.98 -3.80
CA MET A 124 -7.70 -0.10 -2.68
C MET A 124 -8.68 1.01 -3.09
N PHE A 125 -9.98 0.84 -2.78
CA PHE A 125 -11.04 1.74 -3.25
C PHE A 125 -11.51 2.72 -2.18
N ILE A 126 -11.60 4.00 -2.56
CA ILE A 126 -12.37 5.00 -1.80
C ILE A 126 -13.87 4.78 -2.07
N THR A 127 -14.65 4.61 -1.01
CA THR A 127 -16.07 4.19 -1.10
C THR A 127 -17.03 5.23 -0.57
N GLN A 128 -16.53 6.22 0.18
CA GLN A 128 -17.31 7.36 0.70
C GLN A 128 -16.44 8.62 0.71
N PRO A 129 -17.04 9.82 0.85
CA PRO A 129 -16.28 11.06 0.95
C PRO A 129 -15.20 11.00 2.03
N VAL A 130 -13.97 11.31 1.62
CA VAL A 130 -12.80 11.45 2.49
C VAL A 130 -12.41 12.93 2.57
N SER A 131 -11.86 13.36 3.69
CA SER A 131 -11.22 14.66 3.82
C SER A 131 -9.70 14.50 3.84
N ARG A 132 -8.98 15.61 3.68
CA ARG A 132 -7.52 15.63 3.77
C ARG A 132 -7.05 15.07 5.11
N GLU A 133 -7.79 15.38 6.18
CA GLU A 133 -7.54 15.00 7.58
C GLU A 133 -7.70 13.50 7.85
N ASP A 134 -8.29 12.74 6.91
CA ASP A 134 -8.29 11.29 6.98
C ASP A 134 -6.90 10.69 6.69
N PHE A 135 -6.01 11.44 6.01
CA PHE A 135 -4.69 10.99 5.57
C PHE A 135 -3.54 11.72 6.25
N PHE A 136 -3.65 13.03 6.42
CA PHE A 136 -2.62 13.86 7.06
C PHE A 136 -3.24 14.83 8.04
N THR A 137 -2.58 15.11 9.16
CA THR A 137 -3.02 16.19 10.07
C THR A 137 -2.67 17.57 9.48
N SER A 138 -3.18 18.64 10.10
CA SER A 138 -2.89 20.01 9.65
C SER A 138 -1.40 20.37 9.71
N ASP A 139 -0.65 19.73 10.61
CA ASP A 139 0.81 19.81 10.78
C ASP A 139 1.58 18.80 9.92
N GLY A 140 0.92 18.03 9.04
CA GLY A 140 1.58 17.16 8.07
C GLY A 140 1.88 15.73 8.56
N LEU A 141 1.41 15.32 9.74
CA LEU A 141 1.65 13.96 10.22
C LEU A 141 0.74 12.95 9.51
N PRO A 142 1.26 11.79 9.08
CA PRO A 142 0.44 10.73 8.50
C PRO A 142 -0.55 10.19 9.54
N VAL A 143 -1.79 9.95 9.11
CA VAL A 143 -2.87 9.42 9.94
C VAL A 143 -2.92 7.91 9.76
N LEU A 144 -2.48 7.16 10.79
CA LEU A 144 -2.20 5.72 10.73
C LEU A 144 -2.70 4.99 11.99
N ASN A 145 -2.85 3.67 11.90
CA ASN A 145 -3.13 2.84 13.06
C ASN A 145 -1.82 2.39 13.73
N GLY A 146 -1.54 2.92 14.93
CA GLY A 146 -0.32 2.60 15.67
C GLY A 146 -0.45 1.43 16.65
N SER A 147 -1.55 0.68 16.67
CA SER A 147 -1.66 -0.45 17.61
C SER A 147 -0.56 -1.50 17.37
N LEU A 148 -0.02 -2.09 18.44
CA LEU A 148 1.05 -3.08 18.32
C LEU A 148 0.47 -4.45 17.99
N ARG A 149 1.11 -5.15 17.05
CA ARG A 149 0.83 -6.54 16.71
C ARG A 149 2.13 -7.25 16.35
N PRO A 150 2.42 -8.42 16.95
CA PRO A 150 3.58 -9.19 16.57
C PRO A 150 3.57 -9.54 15.08
N VAL A 151 4.75 -9.51 14.45
CA VAL A 151 4.93 -10.19 13.16
C VAL A 151 4.74 -11.69 13.38
N ILE A 152 3.77 -12.28 12.68
CA ILE A 152 3.46 -13.71 12.77
C ILE A 152 4.02 -14.38 11.52
N ALA A 153 4.90 -15.36 11.69
CA ALA A 153 5.41 -16.16 10.60
C ALA A 153 4.30 -17.05 10.02
N ARG A 154 3.80 -16.70 8.83
CA ARG A 154 2.76 -17.45 8.11
C ARG A 154 3.20 -17.89 6.74
N GLU A 155 3.93 -17.02 6.05
CA GLU A 155 4.28 -17.18 4.64
C GLU A 155 5.56 -16.43 4.32
N MET A 156 6.05 -16.54 3.08
CA MET A 156 7.26 -15.84 2.62
C MET A 156 7.18 -14.33 2.87
N PHE A 157 6.01 -13.72 2.65
CA PHE A 157 5.80 -12.29 2.90
C PHE A 157 6.03 -11.90 4.37
N SER A 158 5.84 -12.82 5.33
CA SER A 158 6.18 -12.56 6.74
C SER A 158 7.67 -12.31 6.96
N LYS A 159 8.56 -12.85 6.11
CA LYS A 159 10.00 -12.60 6.16
C LYS A 159 10.34 -11.16 5.76
N ILE A 160 9.69 -10.65 4.71
CA ILE A 160 9.82 -9.25 4.25
C ILE A 160 9.41 -8.29 5.37
N ILE A 161 8.30 -8.57 6.06
CA ILE A 161 7.86 -7.75 7.20
C ILE A 161 8.84 -7.85 8.38
N PHE A 162 9.44 -9.01 8.58
CA PHE A 162 10.50 -9.19 9.57
C PHE A 162 11.75 -8.36 9.23
N ASN A 163 12.17 -8.29 7.96
CA ASN A 163 13.28 -7.43 7.52
C ASN A 163 12.99 -5.96 7.85
N ASN A 164 11.77 -5.48 7.54
CA ASN A 164 11.34 -4.13 7.90
C ASN A 164 11.48 -3.90 9.42
N MET A 165 11.00 -4.84 10.23
CA MET A 165 11.03 -4.71 11.69
C MET A 165 12.43 -4.86 12.29
N LEU A 166 13.32 -5.61 11.65
CA LEU A 166 14.73 -5.70 12.04
C LEU A 166 15.38 -4.32 11.96
N LEU A 167 15.24 -3.65 10.81
CA LEU A 167 15.79 -2.31 10.61
C LEU A 167 15.14 -1.28 11.54
N VAL A 168 13.82 -1.33 11.72
CA VAL A 168 13.11 -0.43 12.64
C VAL A 168 13.63 -0.57 14.08
N ASN A 169 13.87 -1.78 14.55
CA ASN A 169 14.40 -2.00 15.90
C ASN A 169 15.86 -1.53 16.04
N GLN A 170 16.66 -1.62 14.97
CA GLN A 170 18.04 -1.10 14.96
C GLN A 170 18.06 0.43 14.98
N MET A 171 17.25 1.08 14.15
CA MET A 171 17.24 2.54 14.01
C MET A 171 16.47 3.25 15.14
N PHE A 172 15.39 2.64 15.62
CA PHE A 172 14.46 3.28 16.54
C PHE A 172 14.16 2.40 17.77
N PRO A 173 15.11 2.21 18.70
CA PRO A 173 14.91 1.38 19.89
C PRO A 173 13.66 1.80 20.68
N LYS A 174 12.74 0.86 20.94
CA LYS A 174 11.42 1.14 21.54
C LYS A 174 11.50 1.92 22.85
N SER A 175 12.51 1.66 23.68
CA SER A 175 12.76 2.34 24.95
C SER A 175 12.84 3.87 24.83
N ASN A 176 13.30 4.38 23.69
CA ASN A 176 13.48 5.82 23.45
C ASN A 176 12.19 6.54 23.02
N TYR A 177 11.21 5.80 22.49
CA TYR A 177 10.05 6.36 21.78
C TYR A 177 8.70 6.00 22.39
N PHE A 178 8.52 4.76 22.88
CA PHE A 178 7.20 4.26 23.27
C PHE A 178 6.57 5.08 24.39
N ARG A 179 7.31 5.33 25.48
CA ARG A 179 6.80 6.04 26.68
C ARG A 179 6.33 7.47 26.37
N LYS A 180 6.99 8.15 25.42
CA LYS A 180 6.64 9.52 24.98
C LYS A 180 5.33 9.55 24.19
N ASN A 181 4.98 8.44 23.54
CA ASN A 181 3.87 8.34 22.60
C ASN A 181 2.79 7.33 23.02
N THR A 182 2.78 6.86 24.28
CA THR A 182 1.89 5.77 24.77
C THR A 182 0.42 5.95 24.39
N ARG A 183 -0.12 7.18 24.47
CA ARG A 183 -1.52 7.50 24.14
C ARG A 183 -1.85 7.33 22.65
N LYS A 184 -0.84 7.40 21.76
CA LYS A 184 -1.01 7.15 20.33
C LYS A 184 -1.13 5.66 20.02
N TYR A 185 -0.46 4.81 20.80
CA TYR A 185 -0.47 3.35 20.63
C TYR A 185 -1.64 2.68 21.37
N ILE A 186 -1.93 3.12 22.60
CA ILE A 186 -3.03 2.61 23.43
C ILE A 186 -4.19 3.60 23.33
N ASN A 187 -5.07 3.40 22.34
CA ASN A 187 -6.17 4.32 22.07
C ASN A 187 -7.50 3.56 21.87
N ILE A 188 -8.27 3.40 22.95
CA ILE A 188 -9.54 2.66 22.93
C ILE A 188 -10.55 3.31 21.98
N LYS A 189 -10.58 4.64 21.90
CA LYS A 189 -11.53 5.37 21.02
C LYS A 189 -11.26 5.09 19.55
N LYS A 190 -9.99 5.01 19.15
CA LYS A 190 -9.60 4.84 17.74
C LYS A 190 -9.49 3.38 17.34
N TYR A 191 -8.92 2.53 18.20
CA TYR A 191 -8.60 1.13 17.87
C TYR A 191 -9.55 0.12 18.54
N GLY A 192 -10.35 0.56 19.50
CA GLY A 192 -11.20 -0.32 20.32
C GLY A 192 -10.44 -1.01 21.45
N VAL A 193 -11.21 -1.67 22.33
CA VAL A 193 -10.69 -2.30 23.56
C VAL A 193 -9.69 -3.41 23.25
N VAL A 194 -10.05 -4.35 22.37
CA VAL A 194 -9.20 -5.51 22.05
C VAL A 194 -7.83 -5.10 21.52
N ALA A 195 -7.75 -4.21 20.53
CA ALA A 195 -6.47 -3.76 19.98
C ALA A 195 -5.63 -3.00 21.02
N SER A 196 -6.28 -2.23 21.90
CA SER A 196 -5.59 -1.52 22.99
C SER A 196 -5.03 -2.48 24.04
N LEU A 197 -5.77 -3.54 24.40
CA LEU A 197 -5.30 -4.59 25.32
C LEU A 197 -4.14 -5.38 24.72
N VAL A 198 -4.21 -5.72 23.43
CA VAL A 198 -3.09 -6.39 22.74
C VAL A 198 -1.87 -5.48 22.66
N THR A 199 -2.06 -4.18 22.44
CA THR A 199 -0.96 -3.22 22.47
C THR A 199 -0.32 -3.17 23.85
N LEU A 200 -1.14 -3.14 24.91
CA LEU A 200 -0.67 -3.16 26.28
C LEU A 200 0.09 -4.45 26.62
N SER A 201 -0.43 -5.62 26.22
CA SER A 201 0.27 -6.90 26.46
C SER A 201 1.61 -6.97 25.74
N ASN A 202 1.70 -6.43 24.52
CA ASN A 202 2.95 -6.37 23.76
C ASN A 202 3.89 -5.25 24.20
N SER A 203 3.42 -4.32 25.05
CA SER A 203 4.26 -3.24 25.56
C SER A 203 5.36 -3.75 26.51
N ILE A 204 5.20 -4.95 27.09
CA ILE A 204 6.16 -5.57 28.01
C ILE A 204 7.51 -5.95 27.37
N TYR A 205 7.50 -6.25 26.07
CA TYR A 205 8.72 -6.66 25.36
C TYR A 205 9.68 -5.47 25.22
N HIS A 206 11.00 -5.70 25.32
CA HIS A 206 11.96 -4.59 25.19
C HIS A 206 11.92 -3.95 23.79
N ASN A 207 11.80 -4.77 22.74
CA ASN A 207 11.83 -4.35 21.34
C ASN A 207 10.41 -4.17 20.77
N TRP A 208 10.31 -3.50 19.61
CA TRP A 208 9.08 -3.47 18.83
C TRP A 208 8.79 -4.87 18.30
N VAL A 209 7.63 -5.42 18.65
CA VAL A 209 7.18 -6.73 18.15
C VAL A 209 6.62 -6.65 16.73
N GLY A 210 6.25 -5.45 16.29
CA GLY A 210 5.52 -5.18 15.06
C GLY A 210 4.35 -4.22 15.30
N PHE A 211 3.73 -3.80 14.20
CA PHE A 211 2.59 -2.89 14.17
C PHE A 211 1.41 -3.54 13.44
N PHE A 212 0.20 -3.11 13.76
CA PHE A 212 -0.99 -3.56 13.05
C PHE A 212 -0.96 -3.11 11.59
N GLU A 213 -1.19 -4.05 10.68
CA GLU A 213 -1.37 -3.77 9.26
C GLU A 213 -2.86 -3.68 8.93
N ASP A 214 -3.31 -2.50 8.50
CA ASP A 214 -4.68 -2.29 8.04
C ASP A 214 -4.86 -2.56 6.54
N HIS A 215 -3.78 -2.76 5.78
CA HIS A 215 -3.78 -2.96 4.32
C HIS A 215 -4.50 -1.83 3.58
N LEU A 216 -4.47 -0.62 4.13
CA LEU A 216 -5.15 0.55 3.61
C LEU A 216 -4.16 1.47 2.88
N ALA A 217 -4.67 2.36 2.03
CA ALA A 217 -3.86 3.39 1.37
C ALA A 217 -2.96 4.14 2.35
N TYR A 218 -1.72 4.38 1.89
CA TYR A 218 -0.59 4.72 2.72
C TYR A 218 -0.20 6.19 2.57
N PRO A 219 -0.56 7.07 3.53
CA PRO A 219 -0.04 8.42 3.57
C PRO A 219 1.47 8.40 3.81
N SER A 220 2.20 9.06 2.91
CA SER A 220 3.64 8.96 2.77
C SER A 220 4.27 10.34 2.57
N LEU A 221 5.49 10.49 3.09
CA LEU A 221 6.30 11.70 3.02
C LEU A 221 7.53 11.45 2.15
N LYS A 222 7.73 12.19 1.05
CA LYS A 222 8.89 11.98 0.16
C LYS A 222 10.22 12.14 0.90
N SER A 223 10.30 13.10 1.82
CA SER A 223 11.48 13.34 2.65
C SER A 223 11.97 12.09 3.38
N TRP A 224 11.06 11.24 3.87
CA TRP A 224 11.44 10.02 4.60
C TRP A 224 12.05 8.94 3.71
N PHE A 225 11.62 8.84 2.45
CA PHE A 225 12.28 7.95 1.50
C PHE A 225 13.67 8.46 1.17
N SER A 226 13.79 9.76 0.88
CA SER A 226 15.08 10.39 0.57
C SER A 226 16.06 10.26 1.73
N ASP A 227 15.60 10.48 2.97
CA ASP A 227 16.43 10.34 4.18
C ASP A 227 16.84 8.90 4.41
N LEU A 228 15.93 7.94 4.28
CA LEU A 228 16.26 6.52 4.40
C LEU A 228 17.25 6.09 3.32
N ASN A 229 17.08 6.56 2.08
CA ASN A 229 18.01 6.23 0.99
C ASN A 229 19.40 6.83 1.24
N ARG A 230 19.47 8.01 1.89
CA ARG A 230 20.72 8.65 2.26
C ARG A 230 21.43 7.93 3.41
N THR A 231 20.70 7.43 4.42
CA THR A 231 21.31 6.78 5.60
C THR A 231 21.48 5.28 5.44
N ASN A 232 20.63 4.63 4.64
CA ASN A 232 20.55 3.19 4.44
C ASN A 232 20.26 2.86 2.95
N PRO A 233 21.15 3.25 2.01
CA PRO A 233 20.93 3.05 0.58
C PRO A 233 20.70 1.58 0.21
N ASP A 234 21.30 0.65 0.95
CA ASP A 234 21.17 -0.79 0.72
C ASP A 234 19.73 -1.29 0.80
N VAL A 235 18.86 -0.64 1.58
CA VAL A 235 17.42 -0.97 1.64
C VAL A 235 16.77 -0.85 0.26
N PHE A 236 17.09 0.23 -0.45
CA PHE A 236 16.58 0.49 -1.79
C PHE A 236 17.30 -0.34 -2.84
N ASN A 237 18.63 -0.42 -2.75
CA ASN A 237 19.44 -1.19 -3.70
C ASN A 237 19.04 -2.68 -3.69
N GLN A 238 18.97 -3.30 -2.52
CA GLN A 238 18.65 -4.72 -2.37
C GLN A 238 17.27 -5.04 -2.94
N THR A 239 16.24 -4.27 -2.53
CA THR A 239 14.86 -4.47 -3.02
C THR A 239 14.75 -4.22 -4.52
N SER A 240 15.40 -3.16 -5.03
CA SER A 240 15.28 -2.77 -6.45
C SER A 240 16.03 -3.70 -7.40
N MET A 241 17.06 -4.41 -6.93
CA MET A 241 17.78 -5.41 -7.73
C MET A 241 16.94 -6.67 -7.99
N HIS A 242 15.91 -6.93 -7.19
CA HIS A 242 15.03 -8.08 -7.37
C HIS A 242 13.91 -7.76 -8.35
N ARG A 243 13.99 -8.31 -9.55
CA ARG A 243 12.93 -8.19 -10.58
C ARG A 243 11.60 -8.81 -10.16
N PHE A 244 11.64 -9.83 -9.31
CA PHE A 244 10.48 -10.48 -8.71
C PHE A 244 10.61 -10.43 -7.20
N ARG A 245 9.48 -10.51 -6.48
CA ARG A 245 9.47 -10.46 -5.02
C ARG A 245 10.43 -11.49 -4.41
N SER A 246 11.24 -11.04 -3.47
CA SER A 246 12.20 -11.85 -2.73
C SER A 246 11.92 -11.78 -1.22
N SER A 247 12.28 -12.83 -0.49
CA SER A 247 12.19 -12.82 0.98
C SER A 247 13.11 -11.80 1.63
N ASP A 248 14.09 -11.30 0.88
CA ASP A 248 15.08 -10.32 1.34
C ASP A 248 14.61 -8.88 1.06
N ASP A 249 13.45 -8.69 0.44
CA ASP A 249 12.94 -7.35 0.15
C ASP A 249 12.61 -6.55 1.41
N TYR A 250 12.55 -5.23 1.23
CA TYR A 250 11.83 -4.30 2.09
C TYR A 250 10.59 -3.79 1.34
N THR A 251 9.56 -3.36 2.05
CA THR A 251 8.34 -2.81 1.44
C THR A 251 8.11 -1.37 1.87
N ILE A 252 7.18 -0.67 1.23
CA ILE A 252 6.73 0.66 1.66
C ILE A 252 6.25 0.68 3.12
N TRP A 253 5.87 -0.48 3.68
CA TRP A 253 5.50 -0.59 5.10
C TRP A 253 6.67 -0.33 6.04
N LEU A 254 7.92 -0.41 5.57
CA LEU A 254 9.08 0.04 6.34
C LEU A 254 8.92 1.51 6.72
N LEU A 255 8.64 2.39 5.76
CA LEU A 255 8.45 3.83 6.01
C LEU A 255 7.30 4.06 6.99
N LYS A 256 6.18 3.35 6.79
CA LYS A 256 5.06 3.34 7.72
C LYS A 256 5.50 2.96 9.15
N ASN A 257 6.23 1.86 9.30
CA ASN A 257 6.70 1.36 10.58
C ASN A 257 7.69 2.34 11.23
N MET A 258 8.47 3.09 10.45
CA MET A 258 9.34 4.15 10.97
C MET A 258 8.53 5.34 11.50
N TYR A 259 7.46 5.77 10.84
CA TYR A 259 6.53 6.78 11.38
C TYR A 259 5.94 6.31 12.72
N LEU A 260 5.49 5.05 12.77
CA LEU A 260 4.91 4.46 13.98
C LEU A 260 5.93 4.35 15.12
N ALA A 261 7.14 3.86 14.84
CA ALA A 261 8.20 3.69 15.82
C ALA A 261 8.69 5.02 16.40
N THR A 262 8.79 6.06 15.58
CA THR A 262 9.20 7.41 16.03
C THR A 262 8.07 8.19 16.71
N GLY A 263 6.82 7.78 16.51
CA GLY A 263 5.64 8.51 16.97
C GLY A 263 5.23 9.66 16.05
N THR A 264 5.81 9.74 14.85
CA THR A 264 5.52 10.73 13.79
C THR A 264 4.25 10.36 13.03
N PHE A 265 3.14 10.20 13.76
CA PHE A 265 1.84 9.86 13.19
C PHE A 265 0.69 10.36 14.09
N SER A 266 -0.52 10.32 13.54
CA SER A 266 -1.77 10.55 14.27
C SER A 266 -2.69 9.32 14.23
N PRO A 267 -3.35 8.93 15.33
CA PRO A 267 -4.22 7.75 15.37
C PRO A 267 -5.43 7.77 14.41
N ARG A 268 -5.42 6.87 13.43
CA ARG A 268 -6.54 6.54 12.54
C ARG A 268 -7.59 5.69 13.25
N SER A 269 -8.87 5.94 12.99
CA SER A 269 -9.93 5.05 13.48
C SER A 269 -9.90 3.72 12.73
N LYS A 270 -10.05 2.60 13.44
CA LYS A 270 -10.24 1.27 12.81
C LYS A 270 -11.48 1.18 11.91
N ASN A 271 -12.40 2.14 12.01
CA ASN A 271 -13.61 2.18 11.19
C ASN A 271 -13.40 2.90 9.85
N PHE A 272 -12.21 3.44 9.60
CA PHE A 272 -11.89 4.16 8.36
C PHE A 272 -12.02 3.27 7.13
N GLY A 273 -11.40 2.09 7.18
CA GLY A 273 -11.45 1.12 6.09
C GLY A 273 -11.28 -0.30 6.57
N GLU A 274 -11.55 -1.25 5.67
CA GLU A 274 -11.45 -2.68 5.95
C GLU A 274 -11.09 -3.45 4.68
N MET A 275 -10.13 -4.38 4.81
CA MET A 275 -9.78 -5.34 3.77
C MET A 275 -10.73 -6.53 3.77
N VAL A 276 -11.07 -7.00 2.58
CA VAL A 276 -11.78 -8.24 2.32
C VAL A 276 -10.94 -9.07 1.36
N SER A 277 -10.52 -10.25 1.81
CA SER A 277 -10.10 -11.30 0.88
C SER A 277 -11.35 -11.87 0.23
N VAL A 278 -11.45 -11.73 -1.09
CA VAL A 278 -12.55 -12.31 -1.86
C VAL A 278 -12.05 -13.61 -2.44
N SER A 279 -12.68 -14.73 -2.08
CA SER A 279 -12.36 -16.04 -2.64
C SER A 279 -13.51 -16.61 -3.46
N ASN A 280 -14.74 -16.17 -3.18
CA ASN A 280 -15.94 -16.63 -3.85
C ASN A 280 -17.02 -15.52 -3.89
N VAL A 281 -18.15 -15.84 -4.53
CA VAL A 281 -19.27 -14.91 -4.69
C VAL A 281 -19.91 -14.48 -3.37
N ASP A 282 -19.91 -15.33 -2.34
CA ASP A 282 -20.55 -15.01 -1.05
C ASP A 282 -19.83 -13.89 -0.31
N ASP A 283 -18.52 -13.77 -0.50
CA ASP A 283 -17.70 -12.69 0.08
C ASP A 283 -18.12 -11.31 -0.43
N LEU A 284 -18.73 -11.23 -1.63
CA LEU A 284 -19.25 -9.98 -2.19
C LEU A 284 -20.38 -9.37 -1.36
N ARG A 285 -21.08 -10.17 -0.53
CA ARG A 285 -22.04 -9.64 0.46
C ARG A 285 -21.34 -8.75 1.48
N LYS A 286 -20.14 -9.15 1.92
CA LYS A 286 -19.32 -8.34 2.83
C LYS A 286 -18.83 -7.08 2.13
N VAL A 287 -18.33 -7.19 0.90
CA VAL A 287 -17.92 -6.04 0.08
C VAL A 287 -19.07 -5.03 -0.02
N LYS A 288 -20.26 -5.47 -0.46
CA LYS A 288 -21.46 -4.62 -0.58
C LYS A 288 -21.75 -3.84 0.70
N ARG A 289 -21.73 -4.51 1.85
CA ARG A 289 -21.96 -3.86 3.15
C ARG A 289 -20.89 -2.81 3.46
N LEU A 290 -19.63 -3.09 3.16
CA LEU A 290 -18.52 -2.20 3.46
C LEU A 290 -18.51 -0.96 2.57
N LEU A 291 -18.94 -1.07 1.30
CA LEU A 291 -19.07 0.10 0.40
C LEU A 291 -19.95 1.20 1.02
N HIS A 292 -20.95 0.81 1.82
CA HIS A 292 -21.88 1.74 2.49
C HIS A 292 -21.51 2.09 3.94
N SER A 293 -20.51 1.45 4.55
CA SER A 293 -20.17 1.65 5.97
C SER A 293 -18.72 2.07 6.24
N ARG A 294 -17.84 1.97 5.25
CA ARG A 294 -16.43 2.37 5.34
C ARG A 294 -16.11 3.45 4.32
N LYS A 295 -15.11 4.29 4.64
CA LYS A 295 -14.55 5.26 3.69
C LYS A 295 -13.63 4.61 2.67
N MET A 296 -13.01 3.49 3.05
CA MET A 296 -12.13 2.74 2.16
C MET A 296 -12.36 1.23 2.29
N VAL A 297 -12.28 0.53 1.17
CA VAL A 297 -12.41 -0.94 1.11
C VAL A 297 -11.30 -1.47 0.23
N VAL A 298 -10.61 -2.51 0.71
CA VAL A 298 -9.57 -3.18 -0.05
C VAL A 298 -10.06 -4.57 -0.43
N ILE A 299 -10.01 -4.89 -1.72
CA ILE A 299 -10.60 -6.11 -2.28
C ILE A 299 -9.46 -6.99 -2.77
N ASN A 300 -8.85 -7.70 -1.82
CA ASN A 300 -7.67 -8.50 -2.10
C ASN A 300 -8.03 -9.80 -2.82
N ASP A 301 -7.22 -10.18 -3.80
CA ASP A 301 -7.39 -11.41 -4.57
C ASP A 301 -7.03 -12.64 -3.73
N SER A 302 -8.00 -13.52 -3.55
CA SER A 302 -7.79 -14.89 -3.08
C SER A 302 -8.70 -15.83 -3.86
N ILE A 303 -9.05 -15.44 -5.09
CA ILE A 303 -10.03 -16.09 -5.95
C ILE A 303 -9.33 -17.17 -6.75
N ASP A 304 -9.81 -18.40 -6.57
CA ASP A 304 -9.43 -19.53 -7.42
C ASP A 304 -9.70 -19.23 -8.90
N ALA A 305 -8.74 -19.56 -9.76
CA ALA A 305 -8.82 -19.27 -11.19
C ALA A 305 -10.13 -19.75 -11.86
N PHE A 306 -10.73 -20.85 -11.38
CA PHE A 306 -11.99 -21.38 -11.93
C PHE A 306 -13.21 -20.51 -11.59
N GLN A 307 -13.14 -19.74 -10.49
CA GLN A 307 -14.22 -18.85 -10.04
C GLN A 307 -13.97 -17.38 -10.40
N ALA A 308 -12.75 -17.02 -10.81
CA ALA A 308 -12.32 -15.65 -11.08
C ALA A 308 -13.32 -14.89 -11.96
N SER A 309 -13.67 -15.44 -13.14
CA SER A 309 -14.61 -14.77 -14.07
C SER A 309 -15.98 -14.51 -13.46
N ALA A 310 -16.54 -15.45 -12.69
CA ALA A 310 -17.85 -15.30 -12.08
C ALA A 310 -17.84 -14.26 -10.94
N VAL A 311 -16.78 -14.24 -10.15
CA VAL A 311 -16.58 -13.29 -9.06
C VAL A 311 -16.34 -11.88 -9.61
N ILE A 312 -15.41 -11.72 -10.55
CA ILE A 312 -15.06 -10.43 -11.17
C ILE A 312 -16.29 -9.82 -11.85
N ASN A 313 -17.04 -10.60 -12.66
CA ASN A 313 -18.25 -10.09 -13.31
C ASN A 313 -19.31 -9.57 -12.31
N LYS A 314 -19.46 -10.23 -11.16
CA LYS A 314 -20.39 -9.76 -10.11
C LYS A 314 -19.81 -8.57 -9.34
N LEU A 315 -18.51 -8.54 -9.13
CA LEU A 315 -17.82 -7.44 -8.46
C LEU A 315 -17.91 -6.15 -9.29
N VAL A 316 -17.66 -6.21 -10.59
CA VAL A 316 -17.80 -5.10 -11.55
C VAL A 316 -19.19 -4.48 -11.46
N LYS A 317 -20.25 -5.31 -11.53
CA LYS A 317 -21.65 -4.87 -11.34
C LYS A 317 -21.90 -4.26 -9.97
N LEU A 318 -21.33 -4.85 -8.91
CA LEU A 318 -21.49 -4.35 -7.54
C LEU A 318 -20.82 -2.97 -7.35
N MET A 319 -19.67 -2.76 -8.01
CA MET A 319 -18.88 -1.54 -7.92
C MET A 319 -19.43 -0.39 -8.77
N GLY A 320 -20.50 -0.64 -9.53
CA GLY A 320 -21.26 0.37 -10.27
C GLY A 320 -20.77 0.59 -11.70
N ILE A 321 -20.32 -0.47 -12.38
CA ILE A 321 -20.16 -0.52 -13.84
C ILE A 321 -21.39 -1.21 -14.45
#